data_AF-A0A417FSX0-F1
#
_entry.id   AF-A0A417FSX0-F1
#
_cell.length_a   1.000
_cell.length_b   1.000
_cell.length_c   1.000
_cell.angle_alpha   90.00
_cell.angle_beta   90.00
_cell.angle_gamma   90.00
#
_symmetry.space_group_name_H-M   'P 1'
#
loop_
_entity.id
_entity.type
_entity.pdbx_description
1 polymer ?
#
loop_
_entity_poly.entity_id
_entity_poly.type
_entity_poly.pdbx_seq_one_letter_code
_entity_poly.pdbx_strand_id
1 'polypeptide(L)'
;MSQKDKVIDAMRRNGGYATFQQLNQLVDFSTWKTQTPQANIRRIVQVHDEFFRIKPGLWALSECKEDVLKRFDIVENDTKSEDLFTHSYYQGIIVELGNMHNYKTYVPNQDKNKKFLERKLCELTTEPELPEFTYDKIAKRAKTIDVIWFNERRMPFRFYEVEHSTNITNSLDKFYELQDFRADFYIIADENRRYQFDRLLERNIYSSIRNYVKFFNYENLINQYTKESSLMMMDRI
;
A
#
# COMPACT_ATOMS: atom_id res chain seq x y z
N MET A 1 11.38 -16.26 -27.61
CA MET A 1 10.36 -15.76 -26.67
C MET A 1 10.55 -14.26 -26.52
N SER A 2 9.51 -13.46 -26.75
CA SER A 2 9.59 -12.00 -26.64
C SER A 2 9.62 -11.56 -25.17
N GLN A 3 9.95 -10.28 -24.90
CA GLN A 3 9.87 -9.71 -23.55
C GLN A 3 8.44 -9.74 -23.01
N LYS A 4 7.45 -9.50 -23.87
CA LYS A 4 6.02 -9.60 -23.54
C LYS A 4 5.65 -11.03 -23.12
N ASP A 5 6.03 -12.03 -23.91
CA ASP A 5 5.73 -13.45 -23.62
C ASP A 5 6.32 -13.87 -22.26
N LYS A 6 7.55 -13.41 -21.95
CA LYS A 6 8.16 -13.63 -20.62
C LYS A 6 7.32 -13.07 -19.47
N VAL A 7 6.73 -11.89 -19.64
CA VAL A 7 5.87 -11.26 -18.63
C VAL A 7 4.54 -12.02 -18.51
N ILE A 8 3.94 -12.43 -19.63
CA ILE A 8 2.72 -13.25 -19.65
C ILE A 8 2.96 -14.57 -18.92
N ASP A 9 4.04 -15.29 -19.25
CA ASP A 9 4.37 -16.58 -18.62
C ASP A 9 4.68 -16.42 -17.13
N ALA A 10 5.29 -15.31 -16.71
CA ALA A 10 5.48 -14.99 -15.29
C ALA A 10 4.14 -14.79 -14.57
N MET A 11 3.20 -14.02 -15.15
CA MET A 11 1.87 -13.82 -14.56
C MET A 11 1.05 -15.12 -14.52
N ARG A 12 1.08 -15.95 -15.56
CA ARG A 12 0.40 -17.25 -15.57
C ARG A 12 0.87 -18.15 -14.43
N ARG A 13 2.19 -18.24 -14.23
CA ARG A 13 2.79 -18.97 -13.09
C ARG A 13 2.41 -18.37 -11.73
N ASN A 14 2.11 -17.07 -11.69
CA ASN A 14 1.68 -16.35 -10.49
C ASN A 14 0.14 -16.27 -10.34
N GLY A 15 -0.61 -17.14 -11.02
CA GLY A 15 -2.07 -17.20 -10.87
C GLY A 15 -2.84 -16.14 -11.68
N GLY A 16 -2.23 -15.57 -12.73
CA GLY A 16 -2.87 -14.65 -13.67
C GLY A 16 -2.74 -13.17 -13.31
N TYR A 17 -2.06 -12.83 -12.22
CA TYR A 17 -1.82 -11.45 -11.80
C TYR A 17 -0.40 -11.29 -11.22
N ALA A 18 0.07 -10.05 -11.10
CA ALA A 18 1.27 -9.74 -10.34
C ALA A 18 1.35 -8.26 -9.96
N THR A 19 2.00 -7.97 -8.83
CA THR A 19 2.52 -6.63 -8.54
C THR A 19 3.79 -6.34 -9.37
N PHE A 20 4.19 -5.08 -9.49
CA PHE A 20 5.50 -4.76 -10.11
C PHE A 20 6.66 -5.44 -9.39
N GLN A 21 6.61 -5.55 -8.06
CA GLN A 21 7.63 -6.26 -7.29
C GLN A 21 7.66 -7.75 -7.68
N GLN A 22 6.52 -8.43 -7.72
CA GLN A 22 6.43 -9.84 -8.11
C GLN A 22 6.95 -10.06 -9.52
N LEU A 23 6.60 -9.20 -10.49
CA LEU A 23 7.13 -9.30 -11.85
C LEU A 23 8.65 -9.14 -11.90
N ASN A 24 9.20 -8.19 -11.12
CA ASN A 24 10.64 -7.99 -11.05
C ASN A 24 11.39 -9.21 -10.45
N GLN A 25 10.72 -10.05 -9.65
CA GLN A 25 11.28 -11.29 -9.12
C GLN A 25 11.10 -12.49 -10.08
N LEU A 26 9.94 -12.56 -10.75
CA LEU A 26 9.53 -13.74 -11.51
C LEU A 26 10.02 -13.76 -12.96
N VAL A 27 10.31 -12.59 -13.53
CA VAL A 27 10.74 -12.44 -14.93
C VAL A 27 12.26 -12.52 -15.02
N ASP A 28 12.75 -13.43 -15.86
CA ASP A 28 14.17 -13.52 -16.18
C ASP A 28 14.59 -12.46 -17.22
N PHE A 29 15.41 -11.51 -16.76
CA PHE A 29 15.97 -10.41 -17.54
C PHE A 29 17.30 -10.74 -18.21
N SER A 30 17.91 -11.92 -18.00
CA SER A 30 19.27 -12.24 -18.47
C SER A 30 19.50 -11.95 -19.97
N THR A 31 18.48 -12.19 -20.78
CA THR A 31 18.48 -11.97 -22.24
C THR A 31 18.14 -10.54 -22.67
N TRP A 32 17.80 -9.64 -21.74
CA TRP A 32 17.31 -8.29 -22.05
C TRP A 32 18.50 -7.33 -22.22
N LYS A 33 18.56 -6.64 -23.37
CA LYS A 33 19.64 -5.68 -23.69
C LYS A 33 19.46 -4.30 -23.04
N THR A 34 18.52 -4.12 -22.12
CA THR A 34 18.18 -2.81 -21.52
C THR A 34 18.92 -2.60 -20.19
N GLN A 35 19.26 -1.35 -19.89
CA GLN A 35 19.81 -0.96 -18.59
C GLN A 35 18.73 -0.83 -17.51
N THR A 36 17.44 -0.76 -17.89
CA THR A 36 16.32 -0.55 -16.97
C THR A 36 15.19 -1.58 -17.22
N PRO A 37 15.42 -2.87 -16.96
CA PRO A 37 14.42 -3.92 -17.21
C PRO A 37 13.09 -3.70 -16.47
N GLN A 38 13.11 -3.14 -15.28
CA GLN A 38 11.91 -2.84 -14.48
C GLN A 38 11.04 -1.76 -15.15
N ALA A 39 11.66 -0.76 -15.79
CA ALA A 39 10.93 0.25 -16.57
C ALA A 39 10.27 -0.36 -17.80
N ASN A 40 10.94 -1.33 -18.43
CA ASN A 40 10.38 -2.08 -19.54
C ASN A 40 9.18 -2.93 -19.11
N ILE A 41 9.20 -3.59 -17.95
CA ILE A 41 8.00 -4.29 -17.42
C ILE A 41 6.82 -3.33 -17.31
N ARG A 42 7.02 -2.16 -16.67
CA ARG A 42 5.95 -1.18 -16.49
C ARG A 42 5.35 -0.77 -17.83
N ARG A 43 6.21 -0.51 -18.83
CA ARG A 43 5.77 -0.19 -20.18
C ARG A 43 4.97 -1.34 -20.79
N ILE A 44 5.47 -2.58 -20.72
CA ILE A 44 4.83 -3.76 -21.32
C ILE A 44 3.39 -3.90 -20.82
N VAL A 45 3.16 -3.90 -19.50
CA VAL A 45 1.81 -4.08 -18.96
C VAL A 45 0.88 -2.90 -19.26
N GLN A 46 1.43 -1.71 -19.50
CA GLN A 46 0.64 -0.50 -19.77
C GLN A 46 0.21 -0.33 -21.22
N VAL A 47 0.93 -0.89 -22.20
CA VAL A 47 0.70 -0.64 -23.64
C VAL A 47 0.07 -1.80 -24.40
N HIS A 48 -0.11 -2.95 -23.75
CA HIS A 48 -0.56 -4.18 -24.38
C HIS A 48 -1.92 -4.62 -23.81
N ASP A 49 -2.87 -4.92 -24.69
CA ASP A 49 -4.26 -5.26 -24.32
C ASP A 49 -4.40 -6.63 -23.64
N GLU A 50 -3.35 -7.46 -23.69
CA GLU A 50 -3.26 -8.71 -22.92
C GLU A 50 -3.23 -8.48 -21.40
N PHE A 51 -3.00 -7.23 -20.96
CA PHE A 51 -2.98 -6.86 -19.55
C PHE A 51 -4.07 -5.85 -19.23
N PHE A 52 -4.62 -5.94 -18.03
CA PHE A 52 -5.45 -4.91 -17.46
C PHE A 52 -4.96 -4.53 -16.07
N ARG A 53 -5.20 -3.27 -15.71
CA ARG A 53 -4.82 -2.70 -14.43
C ARG A 53 -5.92 -2.96 -13.42
N ILE A 54 -5.58 -3.56 -12.28
CA ILE A 54 -6.52 -3.72 -11.15
C ILE A 54 -6.43 -2.47 -10.27
N LYS A 55 -5.22 -2.15 -9.82
CA LYS A 55 -4.90 -0.95 -9.02
C LYS A 55 -3.50 -0.45 -9.40
N PRO A 56 -3.13 0.80 -9.05
CA PRO A 56 -1.73 1.23 -9.05
C PRO A 56 -0.80 0.12 -8.54
N GLY A 57 0.14 -0.30 -9.39
CA GLY A 57 1.13 -1.33 -9.05
C GLY A 57 0.68 -2.79 -9.18
N LEU A 58 -0.60 -3.07 -9.47
CA LEU A 58 -1.18 -4.41 -9.56
C LEU A 58 -1.87 -4.62 -10.92
N TRP A 59 -1.39 -5.62 -11.65
CA TRP A 59 -1.82 -5.92 -13.02
C TRP A 59 -2.19 -7.39 -13.15
N ALA A 60 -3.07 -7.70 -14.09
CA ALA A 60 -3.47 -9.07 -14.41
C ALA A 60 -3.63 -9.28 -15.91
N LEU A 61 -3.62 -10.54 -16.30
CA LEU A 61 -3.88 -10.95 -17.68
C LEU A 61 -5.36 -10.81 -17.98
N SER A 62 -5.70 -10.22 -19.12
CA SER A 62 -7.08 -10.05 -19.57
C SER A 62 -7.83 -11.39 -19.67
N GLU A 63 -7.13 -12.46 -20.07
CA GLU A 63 -7.68 -13.83 -20.13
C GLU A 63 -8.02 -14.42 -18.74
N CYS A 64 -7.44 -13.89 -17.65
CA CYS A 64 -7.67 -14.35 -16.28
C CYS A 64 -8.57 -13.40 -15.47
N LYS A 65 -9.20 -12.40 -16.11
CA LYS A 65 -9.92 -11.32 -15.41
C LYS A 65 -10.93 -11.83 -14.39
N GLU A 66 -11.84 -12.71 -14.81
CA GLU A 66 -12.92 -13.23 -13.95
C GLU A 66 -12.36 -13.97 -12.72
N ASP A 67 -11.37 -14.83 -12.92
CA ASP A 67 -10.74 -15.61 -11.84
C ASP A 67 -10.01 -14.71 -10.84
N VAL A 68 -9.30 -13.69 -11.33
CA VAL A 68 -8.55 -12.77 -10.48
C VAL A 68 -9.48 -11.88 -9.66
N LEU A 69 -10.53 -11.33 -10.27
CA LEU A 69 -11.52 -10.52 -9.56
C LEU A 69 -12.23 -11.35 -8.48
N LYS A 70 -12.65 -12.57 -8.81
CA LYS A 70 -13.23 -13.51 -7.84
C LYS A 70 -12.27 -13.84 -6.70
N ARG A 71 -10.99 -14.06 -7.00
CA ARG A 71 -9.96 -14.38 -5.98
C ARG A 71 -9.77 -13.25 -4.97
N PHE A 72 -9.86 -12.01 -5.44
CA PHE A 72 -9.72 -10.80 -4.62
C PHE A 72 -11.04 -10.29 -4.05
N ASP A 73 -12.12 -11.05 -4.21
CA ASP A 73 -13.46 -10.68 -3.73
C ASP A 73 -13.90 -9.30 -4.29
N ILE A 74 -13.45 -8.97 -5.53
CA ILE A 74 -13.80 -7.74 -6.26
C ILE A 74 -15.02 -8.02 -7.14
N VAL A 75 -16.11 -7.30 -6.88
CA VAL A 75 -17.35 -7.37 -7.65
C VAL A 75 -17.44 -6.13 -8.54
N GLU A 76 -17.53 -6.34 -9.85
CA GLU A 76 -17.64 -5.24 -10.80
C GLU A 76 -18.92 -4.42 -10.55
N ASN A 77 -18.78 -3.10 -10.61
CA ASN A 77 -19.85 -2.13 -10.31
C ASN A 77 -20.35 -2.12 -8.85
N ASP A 78 -19.65 -2.79 -7.92
CA ASP A 78 -19.88 -2.66 -6.48
C ASP A 78 -18.78 -1.82 -5.84
N THR A 79 -19.10 -0.56 -5.55
CA THR A 79 -18.16 0.38 -4.92
C THR A 79 -17.68 -0.12 -3.56
N LYS A 80 -18.53 -0.81 -2.78
CA LYS A 80 -18.11 -1.27 -1.45
C LYS A 80 -17.08 -2.38 -1.53
N SER A 81 -17.26 -3.31 -2.47
CA SER A 81 -16.29 -4.36 -2.73
C SER A 81 -14.95 -3.78 -3.20
N GLU A 82 -15.00 -2.81 -4.13
CA GLU A 82 -13.80 -2.13 -4.63
C GLU A 82 -13.09 -1.32 -3.52
N ASP A 83 -13.85 -0.61 -2.68
CA ASP A 83 -13.34 0.15 -1.54
C ASP A 83 -12.61 -0.78 -0.56
N LEU A 84 -13.24 -1.90 -0.20
CA LEU A 84 -12.67 -2.88 0.74
C LEU A 84 -11.35 -3.46 0.23
N PHE A 85 -11.31 -3.86 -1.05
CA PHE A 85 -10.09 -4.36 -1.66
C PHE A 85 -9.00 -3.28 -1.73
N THR A 86 -9.37 -2.07 -2.16
CA THR A 86 -8.43 -0.95 -2.27
C THR A 86 -7.80 -0.62 -0.91
N HIS A 87 -8.63 -0.60 0.14
CA HIS A 87 -8.19 -0.34 1.51
C HIS A 87 -7.16 -1.38 1.96
N SER A 88 -7.50 -2.67 1.89
CA SER A 88 -6.60 -3.73 2.36
C SER A 88 -5.36 -3.90 1.49
N TYR A 89 -5.47 -3.63 0.19
CA TYR A 89 -4.33 -3.63 -0.73
C TYR A 89 -3.28 -2.61 -0.30
N TYR A 90 -3.67 -1.35 -0.08
CA TYR A 90 -2.72 -0.32 0.34
C TYR A 90 -2.24 -0.48 1.78
N GLN A 91 -3.07 -0.98 2.70
CA GLN A 91 -2.60 -1.38 4.03
C GLN A 91 -1.43 -2.38 3.93
N GLY A 92 -1.55 -3.41 3.08
CA GLY A 92 -0.49 -4.40 2.87
C GLY A 92 0.79 -3.80 2.29
N ILE A 93 0.68 -2.92 1.28
CA ILE A 93 1.84 -2.20 0.72
C ILE A 93 2.56 -1.38 1.79
N ILE A 94 1.82 -0.66 2.64
CA ILE A 94 2.39 0.16 3.71
C ILE A 94 3.07 -0.72 4.77
N VAL A 95 2.49 -1.87 5.12
CA VAL A 95 3.10 -2.83 6.04
C VAL A 95 4.42 -3.37 5.45
N GLU A 96 4.42 -3.82 4.20
CA GLU A 96 5.63 -4.33 3.57
C GLU A 96 6.72 -3.26 3.47
N LEU A 97 6.38 -2.02 3.11
CA LEU A 97 7.32 -0.89 3.16
C LEU A 97 7.92 -0.69 4.55
N GLY A 98 7.11 -0.73 5.60
CA GLY A 98 7.58 -0.60 6.98
C GLY A 98 8.59 -1.69 7.33
N ASN A 99 8.29 -2.93 6.95
CA ASN A 99 9.17 -4.08 7.15
C ASN A 99 10.49 -3.94 6.37
N MET A 100 10.46 -3.43 5.13
CA MET A 100 11.67 -3.18 4.34
C MET A 100 12.60 -2.16 5.02
N HIS A 101 12.04 -1.20 5.75
CA HIS A 101 12.79 -0.22 6.51
C HIS A 101 13.09 -0.65 7.96
N ASN A 102 12.90 -1.92 8.31
CA ASN A 102 13.12 -2.47 9.66
C ASN A 102 12.25 -1.82 10.76
N TYR A 103 11.14 -1.19 10.41
CA TYR A 103 10.15 -0.77 11.40
C TYR A 103 9.31 -1.95 11.85
N LYS A 104 8.77 -1.83 13.07
CA LYS A 104 7.71 -2.72 13.53
C LYS A 104 6.38 -2.19 13.01
N THR A 105 5.50 -3.05 12.52
CA THR A 105 4.25 -2.65 11.87
C THR A 105 3.02 -3.27 12.54
N TYR A 106 1.98 -2.47 12.70
CA TYR A 106 0.69 -2.88 13.27
C TYR A 106 -0.45 -2.50 12.32
N VAL A 107 -1.50 -3.33 12.29
CA VAL A 107 -2.80 -3.04 11.69
C VAL A 107 -3.90 -3.28 12.73
N PRO A 108 -5.06 -2.62 12.65
CA PRO A 108 -6.08 -2.73 13.67
C PRO A 108 -6.79 -4.10 13.65
N ASN A 109 -7.36 -4.48 14.79
CA ASN A 109 -7.98 -5.81 14.95
C ASN A 109 -9.12 -6.09 13.96
N GLN A 110 -9.89 -5.07 13.56
CA GLN A 110 -10.93 -5.24 12.55
C GLN A 110 -10.38 -5.56 11.15
N ASP A 111 -9.11 -5.23 10.89
CA ASP A 111 -8.50 -5.35 9.56
C ASP A 111 -7.52 -6.52 9.46
N LYS A 112 -7.04 -7.05 10.58
CA LYS A 112 -6.00 -8.09 10.61
C LYS A 112 -6.27 -9.31 9.73
N ASN A 113 -7.55 -9.67 9.54
CA ASN A 113 -7.98 -10.80 8.72
C ASN A 113 -8.34 -10.43 7.27
N LYS A 114 -8.33 -9.14 6.91
CA LYS A 114 -8.51 -8.69 5.53
C LYS A 114 -7.32 -9.17 4.70
N LYS A 115 -7.58 -9.45 3.42
CA LYS A 115 -6.57 -9.95 2.50
C LYS A 115 -5.79 -8.80 1.86
N PHE A 116 -4.46 -8.90 1.93
CA PHE A 116 -3.56 -8.29 0.97
C PHE A 116 -3.23 -9.36 -0.08
N LEU A 117 -3.85 -9.23 -1.25
CA LEU A 117 -3.82 -10.27 -2.29
C LEU A 117 -4.33 -11.61 -1.73
N GLU A 118 -3.45 -12.59 -1.53
CA GLU A 118 -3.82 -13.92 -1.00
C GLU A 118 -3.43 -14.13 0.46
N ARG A 119 -2.70 -13.18 1.06
CA ARG A 119 -2.23 -13.25 2.46
C ARG A 119 -3.06 -12.37 3.35
N LYS A 120 -3.23 -12.75 4.62
CA LYS A 120 -3.89 -11.87 5.60
C LYS A 120 -2.94 -10.77 6.05
N LEU A 121 -3.46 -9.59 6.37
CA LEU A 121 -2.62 -8.50 6.88
C LEU A 121 -1.85 -8.91 8.16
N CYS A 122 -2.44 -9.72 9.04
CA CYS A 122 -1.76 -10.22 10.24
C CYS A 122 -0.53 -11.11 9.95
N GLU A 123 -0.47 -11.73 8.77
CA GLU A 123 0.68 -12.54 8.34
C GLU A 123 1.83 -11.68 7.82
N LEU A 124 1.58 -10.38 7.59
CA LEU A 124 2.58 -9.40 7.13
C LEU A 124 3.11 -8.56 8.29
N THR A 125 2.27 -8.26 9.28
CA THR A 125 2.64 -7.40 10.40
C THR A 125 3.63 -8.05 11.35
N THR A 126 4.53 -7.25 11.90
CA THR A 126 5.45 -7.71 12.97
C THR A 126 4.87 -7.57 14.38
N GLU A 127 3.89 -6.70 14.59
CA GLU A 127 3.26 -6.46 15.89
C GLU A 127 1.79 -6.94 15.84
N PRO A 128 1.46 -8.05 16.51
CA PRO A 128 0.10 -8.60 16.51
C PRO A 128 -0.88 -7.77 17.35
N GLU A 129 -0.35 -6.98 18.28
CA GLU A 129 -1.10 -6.11 19.19
C GLU A 129 -0.47 -4.72 19.23
N LEU A 130 -1.26 -3.70 19.57
CA LEU A 130 -0.75 -2.34 19.72
C LEU A 130 0.20 -2.29 20.93
N PRO A 131 1.47 -1.83 20.77
CA PRO A 131 2.37 -1.65 21.90
C PRO A 131 1.81 -0.68 22.97
N GLU A 132 2.17 -0.90 24.23
CA GLU A 132 1.78 -0.03 25.35
C GLU A 132 2.69 1.20 25.44
N PHE A 133 2.50 2.16 24.52
CA PHE A 133 3.34 3.37 24.45
C PHE A 133 2.72 4.61 25.10
N THR A 134 1.50 4.53 25.62
CA THR A 134 0.74 5.68 26.14
C THR A 134 -0.44 5.26 27.03
N TYR A 135 -1.19 6.24 27.55
CA TYR A 135 -2.41 6.05 28.32
C TYR A 135 -3.56 5.48 27.48
N ASP A 136 -4.43 4.71 28.13
CA ASP A 136 -5.56 4.00 27.49
C ASP A 136 -6.41 4.85 26.56
N LYS A 137 -6.69 6.11 26.93
CA LYS A 137 -7.53 7.01 26.12
C LYS A 137 -6.88 7.30 24.75
N ILE A 138 -5.57 7.57 24.75
CA ILE A 138 -4.80 7.87 23.53
C ILE A 138 -4.55 6.57 22.75
N ALA A 139 -4.25 5.47 23.46
CA ALA A 139 -4.06 4.16 22.85
C ALA A 139 -5.33 3.69 22.11
N LYS A 140 -6.53 3.91 22.68
CA LYS A 140 -7.82 3.62 22.02
C LYS A 140 -7.97 4.35 20.70
N ARG A 141 -7.50 5.60 20.60
CA ARG A 141 -7.50 6.34 19.34
C ARG A 141 -6.50 5.73 18.34
N ALA A 142 -5.27 5.44 18.78
CA ALA A 142 -4.25 4.80 17.95
C ALA A 142 -4.68 3.42 17.41
N LYS A 143 -5.46 2.63 18.18
CA LYS A 143 -6.04 1.35 17.72
C LYS A 143 -6.96 1.47 16.51
N THR A 144 -7.37 2.67 16.12
CA THR A 144 -8.24 2.92 14.96
C THR A 144 -7.48 3.39 13.72
N ILE A 145 -6.16 3.53 13.81
CA ILE A 145 -5.30 3.88 12.69
C ILE A 145 -5.08 2.66 11.81
N ASP A 146 -5.18 2.83 10.49
CA ASP A 146 -5.12 1.72 9.53
C ASP A 146 -3.78 0.99 9.54
N VAL A 147 -2.67 1.73 9.60
CA VAL A 147 -1.32 1.15 9.77
C VAL A 147 -0.47 2.06 10.65
N ILE A 148 0.25 1.47 11.61
CA ILE A 148 1.24 2.20 12.42
C ILE A 148 2.60 1.55 12.25
N TRP A 149 3.61 2.39 12.03
CA TRP A 149 5.01 1.99 12.12
C TRP A 149 5.57 2.41 13.48
N PHE A 150 6.30 1.52 14.13
CA PHE A 150 7.04 1.78 15.36
C PHE A 150 8.54 1.64 15.13
N ASN A 151 9.31 2.47 15.83
CA ASN A 151 10.76 2.36 15.86
C ASN A 151 11.24 1.20 16.74
N GLU A 152 12.56 1.04 16.85
CA GLU A 152 13.20 -0.02 17.66
C GLU A 152 12.79 -0.03 19.14
N ARG A 153 12.38 1.13 19.68
CA ARG A 153 11.90 1.28 21.07
C ARG A 153 10.39 1.03 21.21
N ARG A 154 9.75 0.54 20.15
CA ARG A 154 8.28 0.34 20.04
C ARG A 154 7.48 1.62 20.29
N MET A 155 8.06 2.78 19.98
CA MET A 155 7.37 4.08 19.97
C MET A 155 6.86 4.40 18.58
N PRO A 156 5.67 5.03 18.43
CA PRO A 156 5.14 5.39 17.13
C PRO A 156 6.10 6.26 16.34
N PHE A 157 6.32 5.89 15.08
CA PHE A 157 7.18 6.60 14.14
C PHE A 157 6.37 7.22 13.01
N ARG A 158 5.38 6.49 12.48
CA ARG A 158 4.46 6.98 11.45
C ARG A 158 3.07 6.38 11.63
N PHE A 159 2.06 7.18 11.32
CA PHE A 159 0.65 6.79 11.29
C PHE A 159 0.12 6.95 9.87
N TYR A 160 -0.63 5.97 9.38
CA TYR A 160 -1.18 5.97 8.03
C TYR A 160 -2.68 5.73 8.07
N GLU A 161 -3.41 6.51 7.30
CA GLU A 161 -4.84 6.32 7.02
C GLU A 161 -5.02 6.18 5.50
N VAL A 162 -5.65 5.08 5.08
CA VAL A 162 -5.98 4.83 3.68
C VAL A 162 -7.38 5.34 3.42
N GLU A 163 -7.47 6.34 2.55
CA GLU A 163 -8.64 7.19 2.39
C GLU A 163 -9.15 7.09 0.95
N HIS A 164 -9.93 6.04 0.65
CA HIS A 164 -10.52 5.84 -0.68
C HIS A 164 -11.84 6.60 -0.83
N SER A 165 -12.91 6.13 -0.16
CA SER A 165 -14.24 6.77 -0.11
C SER A 165 -14.57 7.37 1.27
N THR A 166 -13.69 7.18 2.25
CA THR A 166 -13.86 7.62 3.64
C THR A 166 -13.63 9.12 3.83
N ASN A 167 -13.90 9.62 5.06
CA ASN A 167 -13.84 11.04 5.36
C ASN A 167 -12.48 11.47 5.91
N ILE A 168 -11.67 12.15 5.09
CA ILE A 168 -10.37 12.74 5.48
C ILE A 168 -10.43 13.55 6.78
N THR A 169 -11.56 14.20 7.08
CA THR A 169 -11.72 14.95 8.34
C THR A 169 -11.54 14.03 9.55
N ASN A 170 -12.11 12.83 9.51
CA ASN A 170 -12.00 11.86 10.60
C ASN A 170 -10.54 11.42 10.78
N SER A 171 -9.81 11.18 9.69
CA SER A 171 -8.37 10.87 9.73
C SER A 171 -7.56 12.01 10.34
N LEU A 172 -7.84 13.26 9.97
CA LEU A 172 -7.19 14.45 10.55
C LEU A 172 -7.51 14.61 12.03
N ASP A 173 -8.75 14.35 12.46
CA ASP A 173 -9.14 14.38 13.87
C ASP A 173 -8.40 13.31 14.67
N LYS A 174 -8.24 12.09 14.12
CA LYS A 174 -7.42 11.04 14.75
C LYS A 174 -5.97 11.50 14.89
N PHE A 175 -5.39 12.12 13.87
CA PHE A 175 -4.01 12.62 13.91
C PHE A 175 -3.83 13.75 14.92
N TYR A 176 -4.80 14.66 15.01
CA TYR A 176 -4.81 15.72 16.01
C TYR A 176 -4.82 15.17 17.44
N GLU A 177 -5.59 14.12 17.71
CA GLU A 177 -5.59 13.44 19.01
C GLU A 177 -4.30 12.66 19.33
N LEU A 178 -3.44 12.46 18.32
CA LEU A 178 -2.15 11.76 18.43
C LEU A 178 -0.95 12.70 18.24
N GLN A 179 -1.16 14.01 18.27
CA GLN A 179 -0.15 15.03 17.93
C GLN A 179 1.08 15.05 18.84
N ASP A 180 0.96 14.53 20.06
CA ASP A 180 2.04 14.57 21.07
C ASP A 180 3.19 13.58 20.77
N PHE A 181 3.03 12.69 19.79
CA PHE A 181 4.08 11.80 19.35
C PHE A 181 4.98 12.48 18.31
N ARG A 182 6.29 12.26 18.41
CA ARG A 182 7.26 12.65 17.39
C ARG A 182 7.16 11.71 16.18
N ALA A 183 6.06 11.81 15.44
CA ALA A 183 5.71 10.99 14.31
C ALA A 183 5.21 11.84 13.13
N ASP A 184 5.37 11.30 11.92
CA ASP A 184 4.68 11.84 10.74
C ASP A 184 3.31 11.15 10.58
N PHE A 185 2.36 11.87 10.00
CA PHE A 185 1.02 11.36 9.67
C PHE A 185 0.81 11.37 8.16
N TYR A 186 0.26 10.30 7.60
CA TYR A 186 0.06 10.17 6.16
C TYR A 186 -1.39 9.84 5.81
N ILE A 187 -1.97 10.65 4.94
CA ILE A 187 -3.19 10.32 4.21
C ILE A 187 -2.79 9.67 2.89
N ILE A 188 -3.23 8.44 2.68
CA ILE A 188 -2.99 7.67 1.45
C ILE A 188 -4.27 7.58 0.65
N ALA A 189 -4.34 8.26 -0.50
CA ALA A 189 -5.58 8.41 -1.25
C ALA A 189 -5.35 8.54 -2.76
N ASP A 190 -6.44 8.60 -3.54
CA ASP A 190 -6.34 8.99 -4.95
C ASP A 190 -5.96 10.47 -5.09
N GLU A 191 -5.17 10.84 -6.10
CA GLU A 191 -4.71 12.21 -6.31
C GLU A 191 -5.86 13.21 -6.46
N ASN A 192 -7.04 12.77 -6.96
CA ASN A 192 -8.22 13.60 -7.03
C ASN A 192 -8.69 14.16 -5.67
N ARG A 193 -8.26 13.54 -4.56
CA ARG A 193 -8.59 13.96 -3.18
C ARG A 193 -7.61 15.00 -2.62
N ARG A 194 -6.51 15.31 -3.31
CA ARG A 194 -5.49 16.24 -2.82
C ARG A 194 -6.06 17.61 -2.48
N TYR A 195 -6.86 18.19 -3.38
CA TYR A 195 -7.48 19.49 -3.13
C TYR A 195 -8.39 19.49 -1.88
N GLN A 196 -9.15 18.40 -1.68
CA GLN A 196 -9.96 18.23 -0.48
C GLN A 196 -9.09 18.18 0.77
N PHE A 197 -8.00 17.40 0.73
CA PHE A 197 -7.03 17.29 1.82
C PHE A 197 -6.40 18.65 2.16
N ASP A 198 -5.84 19.35 1.17
CA ASP A 198 -5.13 20.61 1.38
C ASP A 198 -6.06 21.65 2.03
N ARG A 199 -7.29 21.78 1.51
CA ARG A 199 -8.30 22.68 2.08
C ARG A 199 -8.69 22.33 3.51
N LEU A 200 -8.78 21.05 3.85
CA LEU A 200 -9.12 20.61 5.20
C LEU A 200 -7.98 20.88 6.19
N LEU A 201 -6.74 20.60 5.80
CA LEU A 201 -5.55 20.79 6.63
C LEU A 201 -5.27 22.28 6.96
N GLU A 202 -5.70 23.19 6.09
CA GLU A 202 -5.60 24.64 6.32
C GLU A 202 -6.51 25.17 7.42
N ARG A 203 -7.48 24.38 7.92
CA ARG A 203 -8.32 24.80 9.04
C ARG A 203 -7.48 25.03 10.30
N ASN A 204 -7.82 26.08 11.06
CA ASN A 204 -7.09 26.50 12.27
C ASN A 204 -6.95 25.38 13.33
N ILE A 205 -7.94 24.49 13.41
CA ILE A 205 -7.94 23.36 14.36
C ILE A 205 -6.75 22.40 14.13
N TYR A 206 -6.21 22.33 12.91
CA TYR A 206 -5.08 21.44 12.58
C TYR A 206 -3.74 22.18 12.50
N SER A 207 -3.67 23.43 12.95
CA SER A 207 -2.45 24.24 12.89
C SER A 207 -1.25 23.59 13.58
N SER A 208 -1.46 22.88 14.70
CA SER A 208 -0.40 22.20 15.45
C SER A 208 0.17 20.97 14.73
N ILE A 209 -0.63 20.30 13.89
CA ILE A 209 -0.21 19.07 13.19
C ILE A 209 0.18 19.31 11.73
N ARG A 210 -0.13 20.48 11.16
CA ARG A 210 -0.01 20.78 9.72
C ARG A 210 1.33 20.37 9.09
N ASN A 211 2.43 20.64 9.78
CA ASN A 211 3.78 20.35 9.27
C ASN A 211 4.16 18.85 9.30
N TYR A 212 3.38 18.03 10.02
CA TYR A 212 3.61 16.61 10.20
C TYR A 212 2.66 15.74 9.38
N VAL A 213 1.55 16.31 8.90
CA VAL A 213 0.59 15.60 8.05
C VAL A 213 0.96 15.76 6.59
N LYS A 214 1.09 14.63 5.88
CA LYS A 214 1.47 14.57 4.47
C LYS A 214 0.41 13.80 3.67
N PHE A 215 0.20 14.22 2.43
CA PHE A 215 -0.62 13.47 1.48
C PHE A 215 0.27 12.70 0.52
N PHE A 216 -0.02 11.41 0.35
CA PHE A 216 0.71 10.55 -0.56
C PHE A 216 -0.29 9.78 -1.43
N ASN A 217 -0.27 10.05 -2.74
CA ASN A 217 -1.18 9.34 -3.62
C ASN A 217 -0.75 7.88 -3.85
N TYR A 218 -1.69 7.08 -4.33
CA TYR A 218 -1.44 5.66 -4.59
C TYR A 218 -0.28 5.42 -5.58
N GLU A 219 -0.14 6.22 -6.62
CA GLU A 219 0.97 6.05 -7.60
C GLU A 219 2.33 6.30 -6.96
N ASN A 220 2.45 7.34 -6.14
CA ASN A 220 3.67 7.68 -5.42
C ASN A 220 4.02 6.60 -4.38
N LEU A 221 3.01 6.05 -3.69
CA LEU A 221 3.19 4.92 -2.78
C LEU A 221 3.76 3.69 -3.50
N ILE A 222 3.19 3.35 -4.64
CA ILE A 222 3.66 2.21 -5.44
C ILE A 222 5.03 2.46 -6.05
N ASN A 223 5.33 3.69 -6.47
CA ASN A 223 6.65 4.05 -6.98
C ASN A 223 7.71 3.89 -5.88
N GLN A 224 7.43 4.36 -4.66
CA GLN A 224 8.32 4.15 -3.52
C GLN A 224 8.49 2.66 -3.23
N TYR A 225 7.39 1.92 -3.08
CA TYR A 225 7.43 0.48 -2.82
C TYR A 225 8.22 -0.31 -3.86
N THR A 226 8.04 0.01 -5.15
CA THR A 226 8.78 -0.64 -6.24
C THR A 226 10.27 -0.34 -6.16
N LYS A 227 10.64 0.92 -5.83
CA LYS A 227 12.04 1.34 -5.68
C LYS A 227 12.71 0.63 -4.50
N GLU A 228 12.11 0.67 -3.32
CA GLU A 228 12.65 0.05 -2.10
C GLU A 228 12.77 -1.47 -2.25
N SER A 229 11.75 -2.11 -2.83
CA SER A 229 11.81 -3.54 -3.17
C SER A 229 12.99 -3.89 -4.08
N SER A 230 13.31 -3.03 -5.06
CA SER A 230 14.41 -3.28 -5.99
C SER A 230 15.77 -3.15 -5.28
N LEU A 231 15.92 -2.17 -4.38
CA LEU A 231 17.12 -1.99 -3.56
C LEU A 231 17.36 -3.20 -2.64
N MET A 232 16.32 -3.65 -1.94
CA MET A 232 16.42 -4.84 -1.07
C MET A 232 16.83 -6.12 -1.80
N MET A 233 16.53 -6.26 -3.10
CA MET A 233 16.99 -7.41 -3.88
C MET A 233 18.48 -7.33 -4.22
N MET A 234 18.99 -6.12 -4.44
CA MET A 234 20.42 -5.90 -4.71
C MET A 234 21.27 -6.19 -3.48
N ASP A 235 20.82 -5.78 -2.28
CA ASP A 235 21.55 -5.97 -1.02
C ASP A 235 21.61 -7.45 -0.55
N ARG A 236 20.89 -8.36 -1.22
CA ARG A 236 20.86 -9.80 -0.92
C ARG A 236 21.78 -10.64 -1.82
N ILE A 237 22.51 -10.01 -2.75
CA ILE A 237 23.51 -10.63 -3.65
C ILE A 237 24.91 -10.34 -3.11
#